data_AF-A0AAE3AG38-F1
#
_entry.id   AF-A0AAE3AG38-F1
#
_cell.length_a   1.000
_cell.length_b   1.000
_cell.length_c   1.000
_cell.angle_alpha   90.00
_cell.angle_beta   90.00
_cell.angle_gamma   90.00
#
_symmetry.space_group_name_H-M   'P 1'
#
loop_
_entity.id
_entity.type
_entity.pdbx_description
1 polymer ?
#
loop_
_entity_poly.entity_id
_entity_poly.type
_entity_poly.pdbx_seq_one_letter_code
_entity_poly.pdbx_strand_id
1 'polypeptide(L)'
;MASGKEYLHFILEQLSDLDDISYRPMMGEFILYYRGKIVGGIYDDRLLVKKTRSALELMPAAICELPYEGAKEMLLVDEVDSKVFLTELFEAMFDELPSPKRKNNGIGGITDELYSDHKRKY
;
A
#
# COMPACT_ATOMS: atom_id res chain seq x y z
N MET A 1 -8.04 -8.11 -13.92
CA MET A 1 -8.33 -6.96 -14.80
C MET A 1 -7.32 -5.86 -14.49
N ALA A 2 -7.00 -5.00 -15.46
CA ALA A 2 -6.17 -3.83 -15.17
C ALA A 2 -7.01 -2.82 -14.38
N SER A 3 -6.48 -2.30 -13.28
CA SER A 3 -7.14 -1.25 -12.51
C SER A 3 -7.33 0.01 -13.37
N GLY A 4 -8.52 0.59 -13.30
CA GLY A 4 -8.86 1.81 -14.00
C GLY A 4 -8.11 3.00 -13.41
N LYS A 5 -7.67 3.92 -14.29
CA LYS A 5 -7.12 5.21 -13.82
C LYS A 5 -8.16 5.99 -13.01
N GLU A 6 -9.43 5.84 -13.33
CA GLU A 6 -10.54 6.47 -12.61
C GLU A 6 -10.56 6.07 -11.12
N TYR A 7 -10.43 4.78 -10.82
CA TYR A 7 -10.39 4.29 -9.44
C TYR A 7 -9.12 4.79 -8.72
N LEU A 8 -7.96 4.79 -9.37
CA LEU A 8 -6.76 5.41 -8.82
C LEU A 8 -7.00 6.88 -8.45
N HIS A 9 -7.58 7.66 -9.35
CA HIS A 9 -7.85 9.08 -9.10
C HIS A 9 -8.84 9.26 -7.94
N PHE A 10 -9.86 8.41 -7.85
CA PHE A 10 -10.78 8.40 -6.71
C PHE A 10 -10.02 8.14 -5.40
N ILE A 11 -9.22 7.08 -5.32
CA ILE A 11 -8.45 6.76 -4.12
C ILE A 11 -7.48 7.90 -3.76
N LEU A 12 -6.78 8.48 -4.74
CA LEU A 12 -5.92 9.64 -4.49
C LEU A 12 -6.69 10.84 -3.96
N GLU A 13 -7.91 11.08 -4.45
CA GLU A 13 -8.76 12.16 -3.96
C GLU A 13 -9.22 11.94 -2.52
N GLN A 14 -9.50 10.69 -2.14
CA GLN A 14 -9.83 10.32 -0.76
C GLN A 14 -8.63 10.46 0.16
N LEU A 15 -7.45 10.12 -0.35
CA LEU A 15 -6.17 10.23 0.33
C LEU A 15 -5.56 11.64 0.29
N SER A 16 -6.24 12.64 -0.27
CA SER A 16 -5.73 14.01 -0.39
C SER A 16 -5.49 14.70 0.95
N ASP A 17 -6.15 14.24 2.02
CA ASP A 17 -5.99 14.78 3.38
C ASP A 17 -4.65 14.37 4.01
N LEU A 18 -4.05 13.30 3.51
CA LEU A 18 -2.77 12.78 3.99
C LEU A 18 -1.60 13.47 3.28
N ASP A 19 -0.68 14.02 4.07
CA ASP A 19 0.56 14.61 3.56
C ASP A 19 1.52 13.56 2.97
N ASP A 20 2.16 13.90 1.84
CA ASP A 20 3.22 13.10 1.20
C ASP A 20 2.74 11.72 0.67
N ILE A 21 1.54 11.67 0.08
CA ILE A 21 1.09 10.50 -0.68
C ILE A 21 1.58 10.55 -2.12
N SER A 22 2.07 9.42 -2.59
CA SER A 22 2.56 9.21 -3.95
C SER A 22 2.18 7.83 -4.44
N TYR A 23 2.14 7.65 -5.75
CA TYR A 23 1.85 6.35 -6.36
C TYR A 23 2.85 6.01 -7.46
N ARG A 24 3.01 4.72 -7.74
CA ARG A 24 3.84 4.21 -8.83
C ARG A 24 3.07 3.17 -9.64
N PRO A 25 2.81 3.40 -10.93
CA PRO A 25 2.21 2.39 -11.79
C PRO A 25 3.22 1.27 -12.08
N MET A 26 2.77 0.01 -11.99
CA MET A 26 3.60 -1.16 -12.26
C MET A 26 2.72 -2.29 -12.80
N MET A 27 3.02 -2.81 -14.01
CA MET A 27 2.34 -3.96 -14.65
C MET A 27 0.81 -3.84 -14.84
N GLY A 28 0.21 -2.66 -14.67
CA GLY A 28 -1.25 -2.46 -14.77
C GLY A 28 -1.93 -2.21 -13.42
N GLU A 29 -1.17 -2.33 -12.34
CA GLU A 29 -1.56 -2.00 -10.97
C GLU A 29 -0.86 -0.71 -10.50
N PHE A 30 -1.27 -0.20 -9.33
CA PHE A 30 -0.71 1.03 -8.76
C PHE A 30 -0.24 0.81 -7.33
N ILE A 31 1.04 1.01 -7.07
CA ILE A 31 1.61 0.92 -5.73
C ILE A 31 1.45 2.28 -5.03
N LEU A 32 0.98 2.29 -3.79
CA LEU A 32 0.80 3.49 -2.96
C LEU A 32 1.92 3.64 -1.94
N TYR A 33 2.45 4.86 -1.90
CA TYR A 33 3.48 5.31 -0.98
C TYR A 33 2.90 6.41 -0.09
N TYR A 34 3.16 6.32 1.21
CA TYR A 34 2.84 7.35 2.18
C TYR A 34 4.11 7.72 2.94
N ARG A 35 4.51 9.00 2.87
CA ARG A 35 5.73 9.52 3.51
C ARG A 35 6.98 8.73 3.12
N GLY A 36 7.05 8.34 1.84
CA GLY A 36 8.12 7.51 1.27
C GLY A 36 8.12 6.03 1.67
N LYS A 37 7.12 5.52 2.41
CA LYS A 37 6.94 4.10 2.74
C LYS A 37 5.86 3.46 1.90
N ILE A 38 6.03 2.19 1.53
CA ILE A 38 4.96 1.42 0.89
C ILE A 38 3.94 0.99 1.93
N VAL A 39 2.76 1.58 1.82
CA VAL A 39 1.57 1.26 2.62
C VAL A 39 0.75 0.16 1.97
N GLY A 40 0.68 0.13 0.65
CA GLY A 40 -0.22 -0.75 -0.09
C GLY A 40 -0.20 -0.50 -1.59
N GLY A 41 -1.31 -0.82 -2.24
CA GLY A 41 -1.53 -0.59 -3.66
C GLY A 41 -2.96 -0.86 -4.08
N ILE A 42 -3.27 -0.50 -5.31
CA ILE A 42 -4.52 -0.76 -5.98
C ILE A 42 -4.28 -1.91 -6.94
N TYR A 43 -5.04 -2.99 -6.75
CA TYR A 43 -4.98 -4.21 -7.53
C TYR A 43 -6.41 -4.59 -7.92
N ASP A 44 -6.67 -4.79 -9.21
CA ASP A 44 -8.01 -5.19 -9.70
C ASP A 44 -9.15 -4.27 -9.17
N ASP A 45 -8.91 -2.95 -9.20
CA ASP A 45 -9.81 -1.90 -8.68
C ASP A 45 -10.16 -2.05 -7.18
N ARG A 46 -9.25 -2.64 -6.40
CA ARG A 46 -9.36 -2.80 -4.95
C ARG A 46 -8.16 -2.19 -4.25
N LEU A 47 -8.42 -1.45 -3.18
CA LEU A 47 -7.35 -0.93 -2.31
C LEU A 47 -6.90 -2.02 -1.34
N LEU A 48 -5.66 -2.48 -1.49
CA LEU A 48 -5.02 -3.43 -0.62
C LEU A 48 -3.90 -2.76 0.18
N VAL A 49 -3.93 -2.89 1.51
CA VAL A 49 -2.91 -2.35 2.42
C VAL A 49 -2.19 -3.47 3.16
N LYS A 50 -0.96 -3.21 3.63
CA LYS A 50 -0.23 -4.24 4.37
C LYS A 50 -0.94 -4.65 5.67
N LYS A 51 -0.87 -5.93 5.98
CA LYS A 51 -1.32 -6.45 7.28
C LYS A 51 -0.40 -5.94 8.39
N THR A 52 -0.89 -4.99 9.17
CA THR A 52 -0.26 -4.41 10.36
C THR A 52 -1.20 -4.58 11.55
N ARG A 53 -0.71 -4.42 12.78
CA ARG A 53 -1.57 -4.63 13.96
C ARG A 53 -2.62 -3.52 14.04
N SER A 54 -2.21 -2.27 13.82
CA SER A 54 -3.09 -1.11 13.73
C SER A 54 -4.21 -1.32 12.70
N ALA A 55 -3.90 -1.82 11.50
CA ALA A 55 -4.92 -2.09 10.49
C ALA A 55 -5.89 -3.21 10.89
N LEU A 56 -5.41 -4.24 11.61
CA LEU A 56 -6.27 -5.31 12.12
C LEU A 56 -7.14 -4.85 13.30
N GLU A 57 -6.67 -3.90 14.09
CA GLU A 57 -7.45 -3.31 15.18
C GLU A 57 -8.52 -2.35 14.65
N LEU A 58 -8.20 -1.56 13.62
CA LEU A 58 -9.15 -0.68 12.94
C LEU A 58 -10.14 -1.46 12.07
N MET A 59 -9.69 -2.54 11.42
CA MET A 59 -10.50 -3.40 10.56
C MET A 59 -10.37 -4.87 10.95
N PRO A 60 -10.95 -5.29 12.10
CA PRO A 60 -10.90 -6.68 12.52
C PRO A 60 -11.65 -7.62 11.56
N ALA A 61 -12.61 -7.07 10.80
CA ALA A 61 -13.37 -7.77 9.78
C ALA A 61 -12.80 -7.63 8.36
N ALA A 62 -11.65 -6.97 8.17
CA ALA A 62 -11.05 -6.84 6.84
C ALA A 62 -10.68 -8.20 6.27
N ILE A 63 -10.99 -8.38 4.98
CA ILE A 63 -10.67 -9.60 4.25
C ILE A 63 -9.18 -9.58 3.91
N CYS A 64 -8.47 -10.67 4.22
CA CYS A 64 -7.11 -10.87 3.75
C CYS A 64 -7.16 -11.39 2.31
N GLU A 65 -6.66 -10.60 1.36
CA GLU A 65 -6.57 -10.96 -0.04
C GLU A 65 -5.12 -10.96 -0.52
N LEU A 66 -4.86 -11.76 -1.56
CA LEU A 66 -3.57 -11.82 -2.23
C LEU A 66 -3.65 -10.91 -3.47
N PRO A 67 -2.73 -9.94 -3.64
CA PRO A 67 -2.73 -9.11 -4.85
C PRO A 67 -2.47 -9.94 -6.12
N TYR A 68 -1.70 -11.03 -6.01
CA TYR A 68 -1.47 -12.02 -7.06
C TYR A 68 -1.07 -13.36 -6.43
N GLU A 69 -1.12 -14.45 -7.21
CA GLU A 69 -0.70 -15.79 -6.75
C GLU A 69 0.77 -15.80 -6.28
N GLY A 70 1.00 -16.23 -5.04
CA GLY A 70 2.33 -16.27 -4.42
C GLY A 70 2.76 -14.97 -3.72
N ALA A 71 1.94 -13.92 -3.75
CA ALA A 71 2.18 -12.71 -2.96
C ALA A 71 1.94 -12.93 -1.46
N LYS A 72 2.30 -11.92 -0.66
CA LYS A 72 1.93 -11.88 0.75
C LYS A 72 0.50 -11.37 0.89
N GLU A 73 -0.25 -11.92 1.85
CA GLU A 73 -1.59 -11.45 2.18
C GLU A 73 -1.59 -9.97 2.57
N MET A 74 -2.55 -9.24 2.01
CA MET A 74 -2.83 -7.83 2.26
C MET A 74 -4.27 -7.68 2.73
N LEU A 75 -4.56 -6.63 3.48
CA LEU A 75 -5.90 -6.33 3.96
C LEU A 75 -6.65 -5.53 2.90
N LEU A 76 -7.82 -6.02 2.51
CA LEU A 76 -8.76 -5.32 1.67
C LEU A 76 -9.42 -4.19 2.46
N VAL A 77 -9.28 -2.97 1.94
CA VAL A 77 -9.95 -1.79 2.47
C VAL A 77 -11.22 -1.60 1.67
N ASP A 78 -12.35 -1.96 2.26
CA ASP A 78 -13.68 -1.74 1.67
C ASP A 78 -14.15 -0.29 1.90
N GLU A 79 -13.77 0.28 3.04
CA GLU A 79 -14.21 1.61 3.50
C GLU A 79 -13.37 2.76 2.89
N VAL A 80 -13.28 2.79 1.56
CA VAL A 80 -12.52 3.81 0.81
C VAL A 80 -13.24 5.14 0.64
N ASP A 81 -14.54 5.20 0.93
CA ASP A 81 -15.36 6.42 0.80
C ASP A 81 -15.14 7.41 1.96
N SER A 82 -14.59 6.93 3.08
CA SER A 82 -14.39 7.71 4.30
C SER A 82 -12.94 8.22 4.40
N LYS A 83 -12.73 9.50 4.06
CA LYS A 83 -11.41 10.17 4.16
C LYS A 83 -10.84 10.11 5.57
N VAL A 84 -11.69 10.33 6.58
CA VAL A 84 -11.29 10.32 7.99
C VAL A 84 -10.74 8.95 8.37
N PHE A 85 -11.48 7.89 8.00
CA PHE A 85 -11.07 6.53 8.26
C PHE A 85 -9.76 6.16 7.56
N LEU A 86 -9.62 6.50 6.27
CA LEU A 86 -8.38 6.26 5.53
C LEU A 86 -7.19 7.01 6.14
N THR A 87 -7.41 8.23 6.61
CA THR A 87 -6.37 9.04 7.26
C THR A 87 -5.89 8.36 8.54
N GLU A 88 -6.82 8.02 9.44
CA GLU A 88 -6.51 7.32 10.68
C GLU A 88 -5.82 5.97 10.44
N LEU A 89 -6.32 5.20 9.45
CA LEU A 89 -5.73 3.94 9.05
C LEU A 89 -4.28 4.11 8.59
N PHE A 90 -4.02 5.01 7.65
CA PHE A 90 -2.68 5.19 7.10
C PHE A 90 -1.70 5.74 8.13
N GLU A 91 -2.14 6.67 9.00
CA GLU A 91 -1.34 7.18 10.10
C GLU A 91 -1.00 6.10 11.13
N ALA A 92 -2.00 5.32 11.57
CA ALA A 92 -1.80 4.25 12.55
C ALA A 92 -0.91 3.12 12.00
N MET A 93 -1.05 2.79 10.71
CA MET A 93 -0.18 1.85 10.03
C MET A 93 1.24 2.38 9.84
N PHE A 94 1.39 3.68 9.57
CA PHE A 94 2.67 4.28 9.23
C PHE A 94 3.72 4.12 10.32
N ASP A 95 3.31 4.19 11.59
CA ASP A 95 4.21 3.98 12.72
C ASP A 95 4.79 2.55 12.74
N GLU A 96 3.96 1.56 12.42
CA GLU A 96 4.36 0.15 12.36
C GLU A 96 5.09 -0.24 11.07
N LEU A 97 4.94 0.54 10.00
CA LEU A 97 5.59 0.24 8.73
C LEU A 97 7.11 0.42 8.84
N PRO A 98 7.90 -0.51 8.26
CA PRO A 98 9.35 -0.43 8.31
C PRO A 98 9.81 0.92 7.76
N SER A 99 10.58 1.65 8.57
CA SER A 99 11.05 2.99 8.19
C SER A 99 11.80 2.94 6.86
N PRO A 100 11.58 3.89 5.94
CA PRO A 100 12.41 3.96 4.75
C PRO A 100 13.82 4.22 5.27
N LYS A 101 14.74 3.28 5.03
CA LYS A 101 16.13 3.39 5.53
C LYS A 101 16.63 4.79 5.20
N ARG A 102 16.96 5.58 6.24
CA ARG A 102 17.62 6.88 6.05
C ARG A 102 18.90 6.63 5.24
N LYS A 103 18.98 7.23 4.06
CA LYS A 103 20.13 7.10 3.17
C LYS A 103 21.25 8.00 3.69
N ASN A 104 22.11 7.46 4.56
CA ASN A 104 23.46 8.02 4.70
C ASN A 104 24.24 7.67 3.42
N ASN A 105 24.97 8.65 2.87
CA ASN A 105 25.82 8.52 1.68
C ASN A 105 26.60 7.20 1.66
N GLY A 106 26.35 6.37 0.64
CA GLY A 106 27.08 5.13 0.41
C GLY A 106 26.23 4.08 -0.30
N ILE A 107 26.34 4.03 -1.62
CA ILE A 107 26.29 2.81 -2.47
C ILE A 107 25.41 1.66 -1.94
N GLY A 108 24.22 1.48 -2.52
CA GLY A 108 23.42 0.27 -2.27
C GLY A 108 21.96 0.47 -2.65
N GLY A 109 21.50 -0.31 -3.63
CA GLY A 109 20.15 -0.22 -4.18
C GLY A 109 19.06 -0.32 -3.11
N ILE A 110 18.07 0.56 -3.24
CA ILE A 110 16.74 0.38 -2.65
C ILE A 110 16.07 -0.75 -3.42
N THR A 111 16.41 -1.99 -3.06
CA THR A 111 15.58 -3.14 -3.41
C THR A 111 14.45 -3.17 -2.42
N ASP A 112 13.28 -2.86 -2.94
CA ASP A 112 11.96 -3.10 -2.38
C ASP A 112 11.88 -4.55 -1.86
N GLU A 113 12.27 -4.82 -0.61
CA GLU A 113 12.35 -6.18 -0.06
C GLU A 113 10.97 -6.86 0.06
N LEU A 114 9.87 -6.11 -0.06
CA LEU A 114 8.53 -6.68 -0.15
C LEU A 114 8.12 -7.11 -1.57
N TYR A 115 8.76 -6.58 -2.61
CA TYR A 115 8.62 -7.05 -3.99
C TYR A 115 9.81 -7.91 -4.47
N SER A 116 10.91 -7.98 -3.69
CA SER A 116 12.13 -8.72 -4.05
C SER A 116 12.07 -10.22 -3.76
N ASP A 117 11.04 -10.72 -3.06
CA ASP A 117 10.90 -12.16 -2.80
C ASP A 117 10.64 -12.98 -4.08
N HIS A 118 10.29 -12.33 -5.19
CA HIS A 118 10.00 -13.02 -6.45
C HIS A 118 11.11 -12.99 -7.52
N LYS A 119 12.32 -12.51 -7.20
CA LYS A 119 13.45 -12.59 -8.16
C LYS A 119 14.31 -13.86 -8.03
N ARG A 120 13.77 -14.94 -7.45
CA ARG A 120 14.42 -16.25 -7.39
C ARG A 120 13.49 -17.31 -7.96
N LYS A 121 13.77 -17.70 -9.21
CA LYS A 121 13.03 -18.60 -10.12
C LYS A 121 12.02 -17.85 -10.99
N TYR A 122 12.44 -17.43 -12.18
CA TYR A 122 12.47 -18.23 -13.40
C TYR A 122 13.62 -17.74 -14.29
#